data_AF-A0A9E3I2M2-F1
#
_entry.id   AF-A0A9E3I2M2-F1
#
_cell.length_a   1.000
_cell.length_b   1.000
_cell.length_c   1.000
_cell.angle_alpha   90.00
_cell.angle_beta   90.00
_cell.angle_gamma   90.00
#
_symmetry.space_group_name_H-M   'P 1'
#
loop_
_entity.id
_entity.type
_entity.pdbx_description
1 polymer ?
#
loop_
_entity_poly.entity_id
_entity_poly.type
_entity_poly.pdbx_seq_one_letter_code
_entity_poly.pdbx_strand_id
1 'polypeptide(L)'
;MKRLSNFRIFVAIIVVAAGVLCSAETTLTPVNISASISAGTITSSTSAIKLPNKYTETVTPVSGRKVTFDMVLIPGRKFTMGSDDKETGRKDNEGPQHEVSLGPFYLCTTETTYELFWIYYEETVQRDRDQARKKVQDLDAITGPTPIYGDPTMGMGGGTHPAIGATWHNAMTFCRWLSKKTGRKYRLPTEAEWEYAARAGTETAYFFGNDPKQLAAFAWYEENSEQATHEVAKKKPNPWGLYDMLGNVLEWVHDFYDPTAYAAAAKQSPALNPRGPKQGRVHVARGGSWESPAEELRCSARAFEEDFWRFLDPQVPQSKWWLPQMGFIGFRVARSVDPAETVSSK
;
A
#
# COMPACT_ATOMS: atom_id res chain seq x y z
N MET A 1 33.90 29.87 -37.02
CA MET A 1 32.75 30.25 -36.17
C MET A 1 31.49 30.28 -37.02
N LYS A 2 30.64 29.25 -36.95
CA LYS A 2 29.26 29.30 -37.45
C LYS A 2 28.36 28.83 -36.32
N ARG A 3 27.47 29.73 -35.91
CA ARG A 3 26.54 29.63 -34.78
C ARG A 3 25.55 28.49 -34.99
N LEU A 4 25.29 27.76 -33.91
CA LEU A 4 24.10 26.94 -33.69
C LEU A 4 22.85 27.80 -33.85
N SER A 5 21.84 27.29 -34.56
CA SER A 5 20.48 27.81 -34.50
C SER A 5 19.48 26.67 -34.31
N ASN A 6 18.89 26.66 -33.11
CA ASN A 6 17.49 26.39 -32.78
C ASN A 6 16.92 25.00 -33.13
N PHE A 7 17.06 24.08 -32.16
CA PHE A 7 16.18 22.92 -32.01
C PHE A 7 14.84 23.39 -31.40
N ARG A 8 13.73 23.22 -32.12
CA ARG A 8 12.37 23.51 -31.62
C ARG A 8 11.70 22.19 -31.19
N ILE A 9 11.44 22.04 -29.90
CA ILE A 9 10.61 20.97 -29.33
C ILE A 9 9.15 21.33 -29.60
N PHE A 10 8.42 20.49 -30.33
CA PHE A 10 6.96 20.60 -30.47
C PHE A 10 6.29 19.75 -29.38
N VAL A 11 5.57 20.41 -28.47
CA VAL A 11 4.61 19.79 -27.56
C VAL A 11 3.22 19.97 -28.17
N ALA A 12 2.57 18.89 -28.58
CA ALA A 12 1.19 18.92 -29.04
C ALA A 12 0.24 18.78 -27.83
N ILE A 13 -0.46 19.85 -27.49
CA ILE A 13 -1.60 19.84 -26.57
C ILE A 13 -2.87 19.86 -27.43
N ILE A 14 -3.66 18.80 -27.37
CA ILE A 14 -5.00 18.76 -28.00
C ILE A 14 -6.01 19.28 -26.97
N VAL A 15 -6.47 20.51 -27.16
CA VAL A 15 -7.69 21.06 -26.53
C VAL A 15 -8.79 20.99 -27.59
N VAL A 16 -9.87 20.26 -27.31
CA VAL A 16 -11.11 20.35 -28.07
C VAL A 16 -12.14 21.05 -27.19
N ALA A 17 -12.61 22.20 -27.63
CA ALA A 17 -13.66 22.97 -26.98
C ALA A 17 -14.79 23.30 -27.97
N ALA A 18 -16.01 23.19 -27.41
CA ALA A 18 -17.26 23.88 -27.72
C ALA A 18 -18.07 23.48 -28.98
N GLY A 19 -19.32 23.09 -28.72
CA GLY A 19 -20.42 23.07 -29.68
C GLY A 19 -21.80 23.05 -29.00
N VAL A 20 -22.40 24.24 -28.89
CA VAL A 20 -23.83 24.59 -29.03
C VAL A 20 -24.85 24.08 -27.97
N LEU A 21 -25.32 25.03 -27.15
CA LEU A 21 -26.59 25.00 -26.43
C LEU A 21 -27.71 25.48 -27.36
N CYS A 22 -28.75 24.68 -27.56
CA CYS A 22 -30.00 25.08 -28.20
C CYS A 22 -31.11 25.04 -27.15
N SER A 23 -31.70 26.20 -26.86
CA SER A 23 -32.86 26.36 -25.99
C SER A 23 -34.14 26.14 -26.80
N ALA A 24 -34.98 25.20 -26.38
CA ALA A 24 -36.36 25.10 -26.83
C ALA A 24 -37.29 25.14 -25.60
N GLU A 25 -37.98 26.26 -25.43
CA GLU A 25 -39.08 26.39 -24.48
C GLU A 25 -40.30 25.68 -25.07
N THR A 26 -40.84 24.69 -24.36
CA THR A 26 -42.15 24.10 -24.69
C THR A 26 -43.06 24.28 -23.49
N THR A 27 -44.09 25.09 -23.67
CA THR A 27 -45.16 25.33 -22.71
C THR A 27 -46.04 24.08 -22.60
N LEU A 28 -46.00 23.41 -21.45
CA LEU A 28 -46.93 22.32 -21.10
C LEU A 28 -47.96 22.85 -20.10
N THR A 29 -49.23 22.76 -20.47
CA THR A 29 -50.38 23.06 -19.61
C THR A 29 -50.51 22.01 -18.51
N PRO A 30 -50.89 22.39 -17.27
CA PRO A 30 -51.09 21.41 -16.21
C PRO A 30 -52.43 20.70 -16.39
N VAL A 31 -52.38 19.38 -16.60
CA VAL A 31 -53.53 18.48 -16.43
C VAL A 31 -53.58 18.08 -14.96
N ASN A 32 -54.62 18.52 -14.25
CA ASN A 32 -54.93 18.06 -12.91
C ASN A 32 -55.52 16.64 -12.99
N ILE A 33 -54.75 15.63 -12.57
CA ILE A 33 -55.27 14.31 -12.25
C ILE A 33 -55.08 14.10 -10.74
N SER A 34 -56.18 14.20 -10.01
CA SER A 34 -56.28 13.79 -8.61
C SER A 34 -56.31 12.26 -8.53
N ALA A 35 -55.19 11.66 -8.13
CA ALA A 35 -55.12 10.26 -7.74
C ALA A 35 -54.64 10.16 -6.29
N SER A 36 -55.49 9.59 -5.44
CA SER A 36 -55.29 9.31 -4.03
C SER A 36 -54.17 8.28 -3.83
N ILE A 37 -53.06 8.70 -3.21
CA ILE A 37 -51.98 7.79 -2.80
C ILE A 37 -52.29 7.32 -1.38
N SER A 38 -52.70 6.06 -1.26
CA SER A 38 -52.70 5.34 0.01
C SER A 38 -51.26 5.22 0.51
N ALA A 39 -51.00 5.64 1.75
CA ALA A 39 -49.72 5.50 2.43
C ALA A 39 -49.42 4.01 2.71
N GLY A 40 -48.95 3.30 1.69
CA GLY A 40 -48.32 2.00 1.85
C GLY A 40 -46.89 2.20 2.32
N THR A 41 -46.59 1.77 3.54
CA THR A 41 -45.23 1.71 4.06
C THR A 41 -44.40 0.78 3.17
N ILE A 42 -43.62 1.34 2.24
CA ILE A 42 -42.56 0.61 1.56
C ILE A 42 -41.44 0.46 2.59
N THR A 43 -41.49 -0.61 3.37
CA THR A 43 -40.31 -1.10 4.07
C THR A 43 -39.33 -1.61 3.01
N SER A 44 -38.45 -0.74 2.51
CA SER A 44 -37.28 -1.19 1.77
C SER A 44 -36.33 -1.84 2.77
N SER A 45 -36.42 -3.17 2.88
CA SER A 45 -35.37 -3.96 3.50
C SER A 45 -34.14 -3.94 2.59
N THR A 46 -33.31 -2.90 2.70
CA THR A 46 -31.97 -2.89 2.11
C THR A 46 -31.11 -3.91 2.83
N SER A 47 -31.09 -5.14 2.33
CA SER A 47 -30.04 -6.10 2.70
C SER A 47 -28.72 -5.57 2.18
N ALA A 48 -27.91 -4.97 3.06
CA ALA A 48 -26.56 -4.54 2.74
C ALA A 48 -25.73 -5.74 2.29
N ILE A 49 -25.11 -5.67 1.11
CA ILE A 49 -24.20 -6.71 0.62
C ILE A 49 -23.06 -6.87 1.62
N LYS A 50 -22.93 -8.08 2.17
CA LYS A 50 -21.85 -8.44 3.10
C LYS A 50 -20.64 -8.89 2.30
N LEU A 51 -19.62 -8.02 2.22
CA LEU A 51 -18.34 -8.34 1.60
C LEU A 51 -17.74 -9.62 2.23
N PRO A 52 -17.13 -10.53 1.45
CA PRO A 52 -16.55 -11.74 1.99
C PRO A 52 -15.35 -11.42 2.89
N ASN A 53 -15.24 -12.11 4.02
CA ASN A 53 -14.15 -11.85 4.96
C ASN A 53 -12.77 -12.25 4.42
N LYS A 54 -12.73 -13.23 3.50
CA LYS A 54 -11.51 -13.71 2.84
C LYS A 54 -11.62 -13.45 1.34
N TYR A 55 -10.50 -13.08 0.74
CA TYR A 55 -10.38 -12.87 -0.69
C TYR A 55 -9.06 -13.44 -1.18
N THR A 56 -9.10 -14.37 -2.14
CA THR A 56 -7.90 -14.92 -2.78
C THR A 56 -7.82 -14.37 -4.19
N GLU A 57 -6.68 -13.76 -4.52
CA GLU A 57 -6.37 -13.34 -5.89
C GLU A 57 -5.49 -14.38 -6.56
N THR A 58 -5.67 -14.57 -7.88
CA THR A 58 -4.79 -15.44 -8.68
C THR A 58 -4.14 -14.63 -9.78
N VAL A 59 -2.81 -14.51 -9.73
CA VAL A 59 -2.02 -13.91 -10.81
C VAL A 59 -1.52 -15.02 -11.71
N THR A 60 -1.84 -14.91 -13.00
CA THR A 60 -1.30 -15.80 -14.04
C THR A 60 -0.26 -15.03 -14.87
N PRO A 61 1.04 -15.31 -14.68
CA PRO A 61 2.11 -14.76 -15.52
C PRO A 61 2.04 -15.34 -16.92
N VAL A 62 2.75 -14.71 -17.86
CA VAL A 62 2.90 -15.23 -19.24
C VAL A 62 3.51 -16.65 -19.27
N SER A 63 4.31 -17.04 -18.26
CA SER A 63 4.84 -18.41 -18.14
C SER A 63 3.77 -19.46 -17.81
N GLY A 64 2.56 -19.05 -17.43
CA GLY A 64 1.43 -19.92 -17.16
C GLY A 64 1.35 -20.47 -15.71
N ARG A 65 2.41 -20.36 -14.91
CA ARG A 65 2.40 -20.80 -13.50
C ARG A 65 1.59 -19.84 -12.64
N LYS A 66 0.41 -20.26 -12.22
CA LYS A 66 -0.46 -19.47 -11.33
C LYS A 66 0.19 -19.28 -9.96
N VAL A 67 0.16 -18.05 -9.46
CA VAL A 67 0.54 -17.69 -8.09
C VAL A 67 -0.65 -17.03 -7.43
N THR A 68 -0.96 -17.43 -6.21
CA THR A 68 -2.09 -16.91 -5.44
C THR A 68 -1.62 -16.18 -4.20
N PHE A 69 -2.39 -15.18 -3.78
CA PHE A 69 -2.20 -14.55 -2.48
C PHE A 69 -3.54 -14.28 -1.81
N ASP A 70 -3.55 -14.37 -0.48
CA ASP A 70 -4.76 -14.22 0.34
C ASP A 70 -4.80 -12.86 1.00
N MET A 71 -6.01 -12.29 1.03
CA MET A 71 -6.34 -11.06 1.72
C MET A 71 -7.50 -11.29 2.68
N VAL A 72 -7.52 -10.48 3.74
CA VAL A 72 -8.63 -10.42 4.69
C VAL A 72 -9.31 -9.06 4.61
N LEU A 73 -10.64 -9.05 4.74
CA LEU A 73 -11.42 -7.83 4.85
C LEU A 73 -11.20 -7.21 6.23
N ILE A 74 -10.63 -6.02 6.24
CA ILE A 74 -10.47 -5.21 7.44
C ILE A 74 -11.72 -4.33 7.57
N PRO A 75 -12.54 -4.50 8.63
CA PRO A 75 -13.78 -3.76 8.76
C PRO A 75 -13.49 -2.29 9.09
N GLY A 76 -14.11 -1.36 8.36
CA GLY A 76 -13.99 0.06 8.66
C GLY A 76 -14.61 0.40 10.00
N ARG A 77 -13.82 0.99 10.91
CA ARG A 77 -14.26 1.49 12.22
C ARG A 77 -13.42 2.70 12.65
N LYS A 78 -13.79 3.26 13.79
CA LYS A 78 -12.95 4.18 14.54
C LYS A 78 -11.93 3.41 15.37
N PHE A 79 -10.73 3.98 15.50
CA PHE A 79 -9.71 3.50 16.44
C PHE A 79 -8.83 4.67 16.89
N THR A 80 -8.13 4.49 18.00
CA THR A 80 -7.13 5.43 18.50
C THR A 80 -5.78 5.11 17.85
N MET A 81 -5.24 6.05 17.07
CA MET A 81 -3.94 5.94 16.43
C MET A 81 -2.86 6.64 17.27
N GLY A 82 -1.68 6.05 17.34
CA GLY A 82 -0.54 6.54 18.12
C GLY A 82 -0.36 5.84 19.47
N SER A 83 0.70 6.19 20.19
CA SER A 83 1.07 5.58 21.48
C SER A 83 0.70 6.47 22.68
N ASP A 84 0.29 5.81 23.77
CA ASP A 84 0.05 6.47 25.06
C ASP A 84 1.35 7.10 25.58
N ASP A 85 1.28 8.27 26.21
CA ASP A 85 2.46 9.01 26.70
C ASP A 85 3.31 8.23 27.71
N LYS A 86 2.75 7.18 28.34
CA LYS A 86 3.43 6.29 29.29
C LYS A 86 3.81 4.94 28.66
N GLU A 87 3.54 4.72 27.38
CA GLU A 87 3.93 3.50 26.68
C GLU A 87 5.46 3.38 26.65
N THR A 88 5.99 2.27 27.15
CA THR A 88 7.43 2.03 27.18
C THR A 88 7.97 1.91 25.76
N GLY A 89 9.08 2.61 25.48
CA GLY A 89 9.71 2.63 24.16
C GLY A 89 9.11 3.64 23.17
N ARG A 90 8.08 4.40 23.56
CA ARG A 90 7.46 5.46 22.74
C ARG A 90 8.49 6.48 22.25
N LYS A 91 8.43 6.81 20.96
CA LYS A 91 9.16 7.92 20.33
C LYS A 91 8.27 9.18 20.21
N ASP A 92 8.88 10.36 20.11
CA ASP A 92 8.18 11.65 20.09
C ASP A 92 7.23 11.83 18.89
N ASN A 93 7.50 11.13 17.78
CA ASN A 93 6.74 11.20 16.54
C ASN A 93 5.49 10.31 16.52
N GLU A 94 5.19 9.60 17.62
CA GLU A 94 4.08 8.64 17.73
C GLU A 94 2.85 9.21 18.43
N GLY A 95 2.90 10.49 18.81
CA GLY A 95 1.83 11.20 19.50
C GLY A 95 1.47 12.56 18.86
N PRO A 96 0.42 13.23 19.37
CA PRO A 96 -0.51 12.71 20.38
C PRO A 96 -1.41 11.60 19.80
N GLN A 97 -1.97 10.78 20.69
CA GLN A 97 -3.05 9.87 20.31
C GLN A 97 -4.24 10.65 19.76
N HIS A 98 -4.85 10.14 18.70
CA HIS A 98 -6.00 10.78 18.06
C HIS A 98 -6.95 9.75 17.44
N GLU A 99 -8.23 10.12 17.35
CA GLU A 99 -9.24 9.26 16.76
C GLU A 99 -9.14 9.28 15.23
N VAL A 100 -9.14 8.10 14.62
CA VAL A 100 -9.16 7.92 13.16
C VAL A 100 -10.37 7.08 12.79
N SER A 101 -11.09 7.46 11.73
CA SER A 101 -12.18 6.66 11.16
C SER A 101 -11.80 6.15 9.79
N LEU A 102 -11.78 4.83 9.62
CA LEU A 102 -11.44 4.17 8.36
C LEU A 102 -12.66 3.53 7.71
N GLY A 103 -12.70 3.53 6.37
CA GLY A 103 -13.57 2.67 5.59
C GLY A 103 -13.04 1.23 5.51
N PRO A 104 -13.87 0.26 5.07
CA PRO A 104 -13.40 -1.11 4.88
C PRO A 104 -12.43 -1.22 3.71
N PHE A 105 -11.43 -2.07 3.85
CA PHE A 105 -10.45 -2.39 2.81
C PHE A 105 -9.99 -3.84 2.96
N TYR A 106 -9.41 -4.42 1.90
CA TYR A 106 -8.73 -5.71 2.01
C TYR A 106 -7.24 -5.47 2.24
N LEU A 107 -6.61 -6.32 3.04
CA LEU A 107 -5.16 -6.32 3.25
C LEU A 107 -4.60 -7.72 3.04
N CYS A 108 -3.48 -7.84 2.34
CA CYS A 108 -2.77 -9.12 2.21
C CYS A 108 -2.42 -9.69 3.58
N THR A 109 -2.64 -10.99 3.73
CA THR A 109 -2.40 -11.71 4.99
C THR A 109 -0.92 -11.79 5.38
N THR A 110 -0.02 -11.65 4.41
CA THR A 110 1.44 -11.66 4.58
C THR A 110 2.08 -10.45 3.87
N GLU A 111 3.37 -10.23 4.07
CA GLU A 111 4.15 -9.36 3.17
C GLU A 111 4.14 -9.92 1.74
N THR A 112 4.48 -9.05 0.77
CA THR A 112 4.62 -9.47 -0.63
C THR A 112 5.82 -10.39 -0.76
N THR A 113 5.60 -11.64 -1.19
CA THR A 113 6.68 -12.62 -1.32
C THR A 113 7.49 -12.43 -2.60
N TYR A 114 8.72 -12.98 -2.61
CA TYR A 114 9.53 -13.05 -3.82
C TYR A 114 8.84 -13.76 -4.98
N GLU A 115 8.08 -14.82 -4.72
CA GLU A 115 7.34 -15.54 -5.77
C GLU A 115 6.37 -14.62 -6.52
N LEU A 116 5.65 -13.75 -5.80
CA LEU A 116 4.75 -12.78 -6.42
C LEU A 116 5.52 -11.60 -7.04
N PHE A 117 6.54 -11.10 -6.36
CA PHE A 117 7.35 -9.98 -6.84
C PHE A 117 8.09 -10.31 -8.14
N TRP A 118 8.56 -11.54 -8.31
CA TRP A 118 9.25 -11.94 -9.53
C TRP A 118 8.37 -11.95 -10.77
N ILE A 119 7.07 -12.22 -10.62
CA ILE A 119 6.13 -12.08 -11.74
C ILE A 119 6.09 -10.62 -12.23
N TYR A 120 5.97 -9.67 -11.30
CA TYR A 120 6.01 -8.24 -11.63
C TYR A 120 7.31 -7.87 -12.35
N TYR A 121 8.45 -8.31 -11.81
CA TYR A 121 9.75 -7.98 -12.35
C TYR A 121 9.97 -8.57 -13.75
N GLU A 122 9.60 -9.83 -13.97
CA GLU A 122 9.69 -10.49 -15.28
C GLU A 122 8.83 -9.78 -16.34
N GLU A 123 7.61 -9.39 -15.97
CA GLU A 123 6.66 -8.77 -16.91
C GLU A 123 7.00 -7.31 -17.23
N THR A 124 7.59 -6.56 -16.28
CA THR A 124 7.79 -5.10 -16.43
C THR A 124 9.24 -4.68 -16.65
N VAL A 125 10.20 -5.44 -16.14
CA VAL A 125 11.64 -5.08 -16.22
C VAL A 125 12.34 -5.89 -17.30
N GLN A 126 12.08 -7.19 -17.37
CA GLN A 126 12.75 -8.08 -18.32
C GLN A 126 12.06 -8.10 -19.69
N ARG A 127 10.76 -8.42 -19.76
CA ARG A 127 10.05 -8.60 -21.04
C ARG A 127 9.83 -7.32 -21.83
N ASP A 128 9.49 -6.23 -21.14
CA ASP A 128 9.18 -4.97 -21.83
C ASP A 128 10.41 -4.35 -22.51
N ARG A 129 11.63 -4.58 -22.03
CA ARG A 129 12.85 -4.12 -22.73
C ARG A 129 13.03 -4.80 -24.09
N ASP A 130 12.89 -6.13 -24.14
CA ASP A 130 13.11 -6.89 -25.37
C ASP A 130 11.99 -6.70 -26.38
N GLN A 131 10.74 -6.57 -25.91
CA GLN A 131 9.61 -6.30 -26.81
C GLN A 131 9.56 -4.85 -27.27
N ALA A 132 9.83 -3.86 -26.40
CA ALA A 132 9.86 -2.46 -26.79
C ALA A 132 10.98 -2.20 -27.81
N ARG A 133 12.15 -2.84 -27.65
CA ARG A 133 13.23 -2.80 -28.64
C ARG A 133 12.83 -3.35 -30.01
N LYS A 134 11.92 -4.34 -30.05
CA LYS A 134 11.47 -4.97 -31.31
C LYS A 134 10.32 -4.22 -31.99
N LYS A 135 9.51 -3.46 -31.25
CA LYS A 135 8.27 -2.84 -31.76
C LYS A 135 8.43 -1.44 -32.32
N VAL A 136 9.55 -0.75 -32.07
CA VAL A 136 9.70 0.65 -32.48
C VAL A 136 11.02 0.85 -33.22
N GLN A 137 10.93 1.25 -34.48
CA GLN A 137 12.04 1.84 -35.24
C GLN A 137 12.05 3.36 -34.99
N ASP A 138 13.23 3.99 -34.99
CA ASP A 138 13.44 5.43 -34.78
C ASP A 138 13.12 5.99 -33.37
N LEU A 139 13.48 5.27 -32.30
CA LEU A 139 13.55 5.86 -30.95
C LEU A 139 15.00 6.11 -30.51
N ASP A 140 15.25 7.31 -29.99
CA ASP A 140 16.56 7.67 -29.42
C ASP A 140 16.82 6.96 -28.07
N ALA A 141 15.77 6.62 -27.30
CA ALA A 141 15.89 5.87 -26.04
C ALA A 141 14.57 5.21 -25.58
N ILE A 142 14.68 4.06 -24.90
CA ILE A 142 13.59 3.41 -24.14
C ILE A 142 13.98 3.45 -22.67
N THR A 143 13.16 4.07 -21.83
CA THR A 143 13.38 4.10 -20.37
C THR A 143 12.58 3.00 -19.68
N GLY A 144 13.14 2.45 -18.61
CA GLY A 144 12.50 1.41 -17.81
C GLY A 144 13.27 1.22 -16.50
N PRO A 145 12.80 0.34 -15.59
CA PRO A 145 13.53 0.07 -14.36
C PRO A 145 14.97 -0.35 -14.65
N THR A 146 15.88 0.10 -13.80
CA THR A 146 17.26 -0.37 -13.84
C THR A 146 17.27 -1.85 -13.45
N PRO A 147 18.10 -2.69 -14.08
CA PRO A 147 18.31 -4.06 -13.60
C PRO A 147 18.76 -4.02 -12.14
N ILE A 148 18.37 -5.03 -11.36
CA ILE A 148 18.83 -5.14 -9.97
C ILE A 148 20.35 -5.32 -9.97
N TYR A 149 21.01 -4.57 -9.09
CA TYR A 149 22.44 -4.71 -8.84
C TYR A 149 22.64 -5.80 -7.78
N GLY A 150 23.42 -6.84 -8.11
CA GLY A 150 23.71 -7.95 -7.20
C GLY A 150 22.60 -8.98 -7.09
N ASP A 151 22.70 -9.86 -6.09
CA ASP A 151 21.66 -10.82 -5.74
C ASP A 151 20.47 -10.08 -5.12
N PRO A 152 19.28 -10.13 -5.75
CA PRO A 152 18.10 -9.45 -5.22
C PRO A 152 17.63 -9.96 -3.87
N THR A 153 17.99 -11.19 -3.50
CA THR A 153 17.68 -11.77 -2.18
C THR A 153 18.66 -11.30 -1.11
N MET A 154 19.80 -10.74 -1.50
CA MET A 154 20.88 -10.33 -0.57
C MET A 154 21.31 -11.47 0.37
N GLY A 155 21.14 -12.73 -0.04
CA GLY A 155 21.36 -13.89 0.82
C GLY A 155 20.27 -14.14 1.89
N MET A 156 19.20 -13.34 1.93
CA MET A 156 18.13 -13.41 2.94
C MET A 156 17.03 -14.44 2.61
N GLY A 157 17.19 -15.20 1.52
CA GLY A 157 16.22 -16.19 1.06
C GLY A 157 15.28 -15.70 -0.05
N GLY A 158 14.72 -16.64 -0.80
CA GLY A 158 13.79 -16.39 -1.90
C GLY A 158 12.46 -17.14 -1.75
N GLY A 159 11.68 -17.25 -2.83
CA GLY A 159 10.42 -17.99 -2.82
C GLY A 159 9.35 -17.33 -1.96
N THR A 160 9.01 -17.95 -0.83
CA THR A 160 7.99 -17.46 0.12
C THR A 160 8.55 -16.48 1.17
N HIS A 161 9.84 -16.13 1.12
CA HIS A 161 10.39 -14.99 1.87
C HIS A 161 9.79 -13.67 1.39
N PRO A 162 9.72 -12.64 2.26
CA PRO A 162 9.30 -11.31 1.86
C PRO A 162 10.26 -10.74 0.81
N ALA A 163 9.72 -10.11 -0.23
CA ALA A 163 10.51 -9.38 -1.20
C ALA A 163 11.06 -8.10 -0.56
N ILE A 164 12.39 -7.98 -0.53
CA ILE A 164 13.12 -6.88 0.11
C ILE A 164 13.84 -5.98 -0.91
N GLY A 165 14.40 -4.88 -0.42
CA GLY A 165 15.27 -4.00 -1.19
C GLY A 165 14.54 -3.19 -2.26
N ALA A 166 13.22 -3.17 -2.25
CA ALA A 166 12.41 -2.31 -3.10
C ALA A 166 12.26 -0.93 -2.46
N THR A 167 12.46 0.14 -3.23
CA THR A 167 12.08 1.49 -2.78
C THR A 167 10.57 1.61 -2.67
N TRP A 168 10.08 2.63 -1.96
CA TRP A 168 8.66 2.99 -1.98
C TRP A 168 8.11 3.17 -3.41
N HIS A 169 8.89 3.79 -4.30
CA HIS A 169 8.50 3.99 -5.71
C HIS A 169 8.27 2.66 -6.44
N ASN A 170 9.11 1.66 -6.17
CA ASN A 170 8.99 0.33 -6.74
C ASN A 170 7.77 -0.40 -6.18
N ALA A 171 7.59 -0.40 -4.85
CA ALA A 171 6.41 -0.96 -4.20
C ALA A 171 5.09 -0.36 -4.74
N MET A 172 5.03 0.97 -4.92
CA MET A 172 3.88 1.64 -5.52
C MET A 172 3.67 1.24 -7.00
N THR A 173 4.76 1.06 -7.75
CA THR A 173 4.69 0.62 -9.15
C THR A 173 4.22 -0.84 -9.26
N PHE A 174 4.66 -1.71 -8.35
CA PHE A 174 4.15 -3.06 -8.19
C PHE A 174 2.62 -3.03 -7.98
N CYS A 175 2.10 -2.21 -7.07
CA CYS A 175 0.65 -2.12 -6.84
C CYS A 175 -0.13 -1.65 -8.08
N ARG A 176 0.44 -0.71 -8.86
CA ARG A 176 -0.16 -0.25 -10.12
C ARG A 176 -0.17 -1.34 -11.18
N TRP A 177 0.92 -2.09 -11.30
CA TRP A 177 0.99 -3.25 -12.18
C TRP A 177 -0.04 -4.30 -11.78
N LEU A 178 -0.12 -4.66 -10.50
CA LEU A 178 -1.07 -5.65 -9.99
C LEU A 178 -2.52 -5.21 -10.26
N SER A 179 -2.80 -3.91 -10.11
CA SER A 179 -4.11 -3.33 -10.46
C SER A 179 -4.45 -3.50 -11.93
N LYS A 180 -3.49 -3.19 -12.82
CA LYS A 180 -3.66 -3.36 -14.26
C LYS A 180 -3.82 -4.83 -14.66
N LYS A 181 -3.09 -5.73 -13.99
CA LYS A 181 -3.08 -7.18 -14.27
C LYS A 181 -4.41 -7.85 -13.92
N THR A 182 -5.05 -7.41 -12.84
CA THR A 182 -6.23 -8.06 -12.23
C THR A 182 -7.53 -7.30 -12.46
N GLY A 183 -7.47 -6.02 -12.83
CA GLY A 183 -8.63 -5.13 -12.91
C GLY A 183 -9.15 -4.65 -11.56
N ARG A 184 -8.46 -4.94 -10.45
CA ARG A 184 -8.81 -4.45 -9.09
C ARG A 184 -7.95 -3.25 -8.70
N LYS A 185 -8.34 -2.52 -7.66
CA LYS A 185 -7.63 -1.33 -7.17
C LYS A 185 -6.69 -1.71 -6.02
N TYR A 186 -5.45 -2.06 -6.36
CA TYR A 186 -4.37 -2.36 -5.41
C TYR A 186 -3.49 -1.14 -5.15
N ARG A 187 -2.98 -1.02 -3.92
CA ARG A 187 -2.17 0.09 -3.42
C ARG A 187 -1.39 -0.32 -2.18
N LEU A 188 -0.47 0.51 -1.72
CA LEU A 188 0.03 0.41 -0.35
C LEU A 188 -1.09 0.82 0.64
N PRO A 189 -1.14 0.23 1.84
CA PRO A 189 -2.01 0.71 2.91
C PRO A 189 -1.60 2.14 3.30
N THR A 190 -2.52 2.93 3.83
CA THR A 190 -2.13 4.15 4.53
C THR A 190 -1.47 3.81 5.86
N GLU A 191 -0.72 4.74 6.44
CA GLU A 191 -0.13 4.54 7.77
C GLU A 191 -1.19 4.17 8.81
N ALA A 192 -2.35 4.84 8.76
CA ALA A 192 -3.47 4.56 9.66
C ALA A 192 -4.11 3.20 9.41
N GLU A 193 -4.28 2.80 8.15
CA GLU A 193 -4.79 1.46 7.82
C GLU A 193 -3.85 0.36 8.31
N TRP A 194 -2.54 0.57 8.18
CA TRP A 194 -1.53 -0.36 8.66
C TRP A 194 -1.58 -0.50 10.19
N GLU A 195 -1.59 0.61 10.95
CA GLU A 195 -1.64 0.56 12.42
C GLU A 195 -2.94 -0.09 12.91
N TYR A 196 -4.07 0.27 12.31
CA TYR A 196 -5.36 -0.33 12.63
C TYR A 196 -5.35 -1.85 12.42
N ALA A 197 -4.79 -2.29 11.29
CA ALA A 197 -4.64 -3.70 10.95
C ALA A 197 -3.67 -4.42 11.90
N ALA A 198 -2.55 -3.79 12.28
CA ALA A 198 -1.58 -4.34 13.20
C ALA A 198 -2.20 -4.56 14.59
N ARG A 199 -2.92 -3.55 15.11
CA ARG A 199 -3.60 -3.57 16.41
C ARG A 199 -4.74 -4.59 16.50
N ALA A 200 -5.42 -4.86 15.39
CA ALA A 200 -6.51 -5.82 15.27
C ALA A 200 -7.58 -5.72 16.40
N GLY A 201 -7.90 -4.50 16.80
CA GLY A 201 -8.90 -4.19 17.83
C GLY A 201 -8.35 -4.02 19.26
N THR A 202 -7.03 -4.07 19.46
CA THR A 202 -6.39 -3.79 20.76
C THR A 202 -5.83 -2.36 20.82
N GLU A 203 -5.58 -1.90 22.04
CA GLU A 203 -5.01 -0.56 22.33
C GLU A 203 -3.62 -0.64 22.98
N THR A 204 -3.08 -1.85 23.11
CA THR A 204 -1.79 -2.14 23.74
C THR A 204 -0.60 -1.88 22.81
N ALA A 205 0.61 -1.90 23.34
CA ALA A 205 1.85 -1.67 22.57
C ALA A 205 2.03 -2.70 21.44
N TYR A 206 1.66 -3.96 21.70
CA TYR A 206 1.56 -5.04 20.71
C TYR A 206 0.12 -5.56 20.67
N PHE A 207 -0.29 -6.22 19.58
CA PHE A 207 -1.65 -6.76 19.47
C PHE A 207 -1.99 -7.87 20.47
N PHE A 208 -0.98 -8.43 21.15
CA PHE A 208 -1.12 -9.47 22.16
C PHE A 208 -0.91 -8.95 23.61
N GLY A 209 -0.71 -7.64 23.79
CA GLY A 209 -0.49 -7.02 25.09
C GLY A 209 0.74 -6.12 25.14
N ASN A 210 1.22 -5.84 26.35
CA ASN A 210 2.36 -4.93 26.60
C ASN A 210 3.67 -5.65 26.96
N ASP A 211 3.66 -6.97 27.13
CA ASP A 211 4.85 -7.74 27.52
C ASP A 211 5.64 -8.20 26.28
N PRO A 212 6.84 -7.63 26.01
CA PRO A 212 7.64 -7.99 24.85
C PRO A 212 8.12 -9.45 24.87
N LYS A 213 8.11 -10.14 26.03
CA LYS A 213 8.51 -11.56 26.13
C LYS A 213 7.65 -12.49 25.28
N GLN A 214 6.46 -12.03 24.88
CA GLN A 214 5.57 -12.80 24.00
C GLN A 214 5.93 -12.67 22.51
N LEU A 215 6.78 -11.71 22.11
CA LEU A 215 7.13 -11.42 20.70
C LEU A 215 7.62 -12.65 19.95
N ALA A 216 8.41 -13.52 20.58
CA ALA A 216 8.99 -14.68 19.92
C ALA A 216 7.95 -15.64 19.31
N ALA A 217 6.70 -15.61 19.77
CA ALA A 217 5.60 -16.41 19.20
C ALA A 217 4.96 -15.77 17.95
N PHE A 218 5.14 -14.47 17.74
CA PHE A 218 4.42 -13.64 16.76
C PHE A 218 5.33 -12.94 15.74
N ALA A 219 6.62 -12.81 16.02
CA ALA A 219 7.54 -12.00 15.23
C ALA A 219 8.91 -12.66 15.03
N TRP A 220 9.55 -12.31 13.92
CA TRP A 220 10.99 -12.49 13.68
C TRP A 220 11.69 -11.14 13.91
N TYR A 221 12.59 -11.07 14.87
CA TYR A 221 13.23 -9.81 15.31
C TYR A 221 14.64 -10.08 15.80
N GLU A 222 15.36 -9.04 16.23
CA GLU A 222 16.80 -9.10 16.54
C GLU A 222 17.20 -10.33 17.37
N GLU A 223 16.41 -10.70 18.39
CA GLU A 223 16.74 -11.78 19.31
C GLU A 223 16.53 -13.19 18.75
N ASN A 224 15.71 -13.38 17.72
CA ASN A 224 15.30 -14.72 17.25
C ASN A 224 15.36 -14.94 15.73
N SER A 225 15.77 -13.94 14.95
CA SER A 225 15.75 -13.99 13.50
C SER A 225 16.98 -14.66 12.88
N GLU A 226 18.04 -14.88 13.67
CA GLU A 226 19.33 -15.37 13.16
C GLU A 226 19.92 -14.45 12.06
N GLN A 227 19.64 -13.14 12.17
CA GLN A 227 20.11 -12.10 11.25
C GLN A 227 19.63 -12.28 9.80
N ALA A 228 18.43 -12.82 9.61
CA ALA A 228 17.85 -13.05 8.30
C ALA A 228 16.33 -12.82 8.27
N THR A 229 15.80 -12.57 7.07
CA THR A 229 14.36 -12.70 6.84
C THR A 229 13.94 -14.16 6.91
N HIS A 230 12.67 -14.41 7.21
CA HIS A 230 12.09 -15.75 7.24
C HIS A 230 10.90 -15.87 6.30
N GLU A 231 10.58 -17.09 5.89
CA GLU A 231 9.37 -17.36 5.12
C GLU A 231 8.15 -16.75 5.84
N VAL A 232 7.27 -16.11 5.07
CA VAL A 232 6.07 -15.50 5.62
C VAL A 232 5.14 -16.53 6.27
N ALA A 233 4.34 -16.09 7.23
CA ALA A 233 3.34 -16.90 7.94
C ALA A 233 3.91 -18.11 8.70
N LYS A 234 5.14 -18.00 9.23
CA LYS A 234 5.74 -19.02 10.12
C LYS A 234 5.59 -18.72 11.62
N LYS A 235 5.16 -17.50 11.96
CA LYS A 235 4.75 -17.13 13.32
C LYS A 235 3.23 -17.08 13.43
N LYS A 236 2.72 -16.89 14.65
CA LYS A 236 1.27 -16.78 14.87
C LYS A 236 0.74 -15.46 14.30
N PRO A 237 -0.46 -15.45 13.66
CA PRO A 237 -1.06 -14.23 13.19
C PRO A 237 -1.68 -13.42 14.34
N ASN A 238 -2.02 -12.17 14.06
CA ASN A 238 -2.88 -11.37 14.92
C ASN A 238 -4.36 -11.85 14.88
N PRO A 239 -5.26 -11.32 15.73
CA PRO A 239 -6.67 -11.72 15.78
C PRO A 239 -7.45 -11.62 14.46
N TRP A 240 -6.96 -10.87 13.48
CA TRP A 240 -7.58 -10.74 12.15
C TRP A 240 -6.97 -11.66 11.09
N GLY A 241 -6.01 -12.52 11.47
CA GLY A 241 -5.38 -13.46 10.55
C GLY A 241 -4.30 -12.82 9.68
N LEU A 242 -3.73 -11.69 10.12
CA LEU A 242 -2.56 -11.07 9.49
C LEU A 242 -1.29 -11.59 10.18
N TYR A 243 -0.36 -12.09 9.37
CA TYR A 243 0.94 -12.60 9.79
C TYR A 243 2.00 -11.52 9.63
N ASP A 244 3.05 -11.62 10.44
CA ASP A 244 4.28 -10.82 10.29
C ASP A 244 3.99 -9.31 10.27
N MET A 245 2.93 -8.86 10.96
CA MET A 245 2.66 -7.43 11.14
C MET A 245 3.70 -6.76 12.07
N LEU A 246 4.46 -7.57 12.81
CA LEU A 246 5.54 -7.15 13.70
C LEU A 246 6.78 -7.99 13.36
N GLY A 247 7.88 -7.33 13.02
CA GLY A 247 9.14 -7.97 12.64
C GLY A 247 9.16 -8.48 11.18
N ASN A 248 10.07 -9.42 10.92
CA ASN A 248 10.46 -9.93 9.61
C ASN A 248 11.01 -8.83 8.70
N VAL A 249 10.18 -7.98 8.10
CA VAL A 249 10.65 -6.79 7.39
C VAL A 249 9.78 -5.57 7.72
N LEU A 250 10.41 -4.39 7.72
CA LEU A 250 9.68 -3.14 7.69
C LEU A 250 8.78 -3.11 6.44
N GLU A 251 7.62 -2.49 6.55
CA GLU A 251 6.67 -2.40 5.45
C GLU A 251 6.47 -0.95 5.01
N TRP A 252 6.69 -0.68 3.72
CA TRP A 252 6.29 0.59 3.13
C TRP A 252 4.78 0.82 3.22
N VAL A 253 4.40 2.01 3.66
CA VAL A 253 3.02 2.51 3.58
C VAL A 253 2.93 3.69 2.62
N HIS A 254 1.71 4.10 2.26
CA HIS A 254 1.49 5.16 1.26
C HIS A 254 2.03 6.53 1.70
N ASP A 255 1.91 6.85 2.98
CA ASP A 255 2.05 8.19 3.53
C ASP A 255 3.48 8.74 3.43
N PHE A 256 3.59 10.05 3.23
CA PHE A 256 4.84 10.77 3.50
C PHE A 256 5.08 10.85 5.00
N TYR A 257 6.33 10.70 5.42
CA TYR A 257 6.69 10.90 6.81
C TYR A 257 6.78 12.39 7.15
N ASP A 258 6.13 12.74 8.26
CA ASP A 258 6.29 14.03 8.94
C ASP A 258 6.14 13.78 10.45
N PRO A 259 7.08 14.24 11.29
CA PRO A 259 7.02 14.03 12.74
C PRO A 259 5.83 14.74 13.40
N THR A 260 5.26 15.77 12.76
CA THR A 260 4.11 16.54 13.25
C THR A 260 2.78 16.08 12.65
N ALA A 261 2.79 15.05 11.79
CA ALA A 261 1.58 14.55 11.11
C ALA A 261 0.45 14.19 12.08
N TYR A 262 0.76 13.57 13.21
CA TYR A 262 -0.23 13.15 14.20
C TYR A 262 -0.84 14.36 14.91
N ALA A 263 -0.03 15.35 15.28
CA ALA A 263 -0.54 16.59 15.87
C ALA A 263 -1.42 17.38 14.87
N ALA A 264 -1.12 17.31 13.57
CA ALA A 264 -1.97 17.89 12.53
C ALA A 264 -3.29 17.11 12.36
N ALA A 265 -3.23 15.77 12.34
CA ALA A 265 -4.40 14.90 12.24
C ALA A 265 -5.33 15.04 13.47
N ALA A 266 -4.77 15.17 14.67
CA ALA A 266 -5.52 15.34 15.92
C ALA A 266 -6.44 16.58 15.93
N LYS A 267 -6.15 17.59 15.10
CA LYS A 267 -7.03 18.77 14.92
C LYS A 267 -8.33 18.44 14.17
N GLN A 268 -8.38 17.30 13.50
CA GLN A 268 -9.54 16.77 12.77
C GLN A 268 -9.90 15.43 13.42
N SER A 269 -10.67 15.44 14.51
CA SER A 269 -10.99 14.22 15.27
C SER A 269 -12.49 13.87 15.13
N PRO A 270 -12.86 12.72 14.54
CA PRO A 270 -11.96 11.73 13.92
C PRO A 270 -11.36 12.20 12.60
N ALA A 271 -10.12 11.80 12.33
CA ALA A 271 -9.51 11.98 11.03
C ALA A 271 -10.11 10.93 10.08
N LEU A 272 -10.75 11.37 9.00
CA LEU A 272 -11.47 10.47 8.09
C LEU A 272 -10.54 9.96 6.99
N ASN A 273 -10.24 8.65 6.97
CA ASN A 273 -9.35 8.01 6.01
C ASN A 273 -8.06 8.81 5.72
N PRO A 274 -7.26 9.16 6.76
CA PRO A 274 -6.07 9.98 6.59
C PRO A 274 -5.07 9.31 5.64
N ARG A 275 -4.39 10.14 4.84
CA ARG A 275 -3.37 9.74 3.85
C ARG A 275 -2.05 10.48 4.05
N GLY A 276 -1.87 11.02 5.26
CA GLY A 276 -0.69 11.78 5.63
C GLY A 276 -0.58 13.14 4.93
N PRO A 277 0.58 13.80 5.06
CA PRO A 277 0.89 15.03 4.37
C PRO A 277 0.81 14.87 2.84
N LYS A 278 0.45 15.95 2.13
CA LYS A 278 0.34 15.94 0.66
C LYS A 278 1.69 15.84 -0.05
N GLN A 279 2.77 16.24 0.63
CA GLN A 279 4.14 16.28 0.12
C GLN A 279 5.09 15.95 1.26
N GLY A 280 6.26 15.40 0.93
CA GLY A 280 7.32 15.10 1.90
C GLY A 280 8.60 14.66 1.19
N ARG A 281 9.66 14.48 1.98
CA ARG A 281 10.98 14.04 1.48
C ARG A 281 11.07 12.52 1.39
N VAL A 282 10.49 11.84 2.37
CA VAL A 282 10.60 10.38 2.58
C VAL A 282 9.25 9.81 2.98
N HIS A 283 9.08 8.50 2.82
CA HIS A 283 7.85 7.79 3.15
C HIS A 283 7.96 7.05 4.47
N VAL A 284 6.80 6.80 5.08
CA VAL A 284 6.71 6.03 6.33
C VAL A 284 6.93 4.55 6.05
N ALA A 285 7.61 3.89 6.97
CA ALA A 285 7.70 2.43 7.08
C ALA A 285 7.23 1.99 8.48
N ARG A 286 6.70 0.77 8.59
CA ARG A 286 6.04 0.27 9.81
C ARG A 286 6.42 -1.19 10.12
N GLY A 287 6.30 -1.59 11.39
CA GLY A 287 6.36 -2.99 11.83
C GLY A 287 7.66 -3.47 12.44
N GLY A 288 8.76 -2.73 12.29
CA GLY A 288 10.10 -3.23 12.60
C GLY A 288 10.52 -4.32 11.60
N SER A 289 11.70 -4.91 11.82
CA SER A 289 12.28 -5.93 10.94
C SER A 289 12.98 -7.03 11.74
N TRP A 290 13.58 -7.98 11.04
CA TRP A 290 14.39 -9.05 11.62
C TRP A 290 15.60 -8.55 12.43
N GLU A 291 16.07 -7.32 12.21
CA GLU A 291 17.16 -6.71 12.98
C GLU A 291 16.68 -5.68 14.01
N SER A 292 15.38 -5.40 14.05
CA SER A 292 14.84 -4.39 14.96
C SER A 292 14.71 -4.95 16.39
N PRO A 293 15.02 -4.13 17.42
CA PRO A 293 14.77 -4.50 18.81
C PRO A 293 13.27 -4.44 19.12
N ALA A 294 12.87 -5.06 20.24
CA ALA A 294 11.47 -5.26 20.62
C ALA A 294 10.63 -3.97 20.64
N GLU A 295 11.21 -2.85 21.07
CA GLU A 295 10.55 -1.54 21.16
C GLU A 295 10.19 -0.94 19.80
N GLU A 296 10.82 -1.38 18.70
CA GLU A 296 10.50 -0.93 17.35
C GLU A 296 9.44 -1.80 16.67
N LEU A 297 9.07 -2.91 17.29
CA LEU A 297 8.01 -3.81 16.83
C LEU A 297 6.63 -3.43 17.40
N ARG A 298 6.52 -2.35 18.17
CA ARG A 298 5.23 -1.87 18.70
C ARG A 298 4.31 -1.46 17.55
N CYS A 299 3.01 -1.68 17.69
CA CYS A 299 2.02 -1.34 16.67
C CYS A 299 2.04 0.14 16.29
N SER A 300 2.45 1.01 17.21
CA SER A 300 2.56 2.48 17.08
C SER A 300 3.91 2.96 16.51
N ALA A 301 4.94 2.11 16.49
CA ALA A 301 6.31 2.51 16.13
C ALA A 301 6.42 2.95 14.66
N ARG A 302 7.02 4.13 14.44
CA ARG A 302 7.18 4.76 13.12
C ARG A 302 8.64 4.70 12.68
N ALA A 303 8.88 4.18 11.48
CA ALA A 303 10.15 4.29 10.78
C ALA A 303 9.96 5.09 9.47
N PHE A 304 11.06 5.45 8.83
CA PHE A 304 11.04 6.16 7.55
C PHE A 304 12.36 5.92 6.81
N GLU A 305 12.39 6.25 5.51
CA GLU A 305 13.62 6.14 4.71
C GLU A 305 14.70 7.07 5.26
N GLU A 306 15.82 6.52 5.70
CA GLU A 306 16.97 7.30 6.15
C GLU A 306 18.02 7.46 5.04
N ASP A 307 18.83 8.52 5.12
CA ASP A 307 19.81 8.84 4.08
C ASP A 307 20.83 7.69 3.89
N PHE A 308 21.14 6.93 4.95
CA PHE A 308 22.05 5.79 4.88
C PHE A 308 21.50 4.61 4.07
N TRP A 309 20.17 4.50 3.89
CA TRP A 309 19.55 3.39 3.15
C TRP A 309 19.97 3.36 1.68
N ARG A 310 20.45 4.50 1.16
CA ARG A 310 20.95 4.66 -0.20
C ARG A 310 22.48 4.74 -0.29
N PHE A 311 23.16 4.86 0.85
CA PHE A 311 24.60 5.18 0.89
C PHE A 311 25.45 4.14 0.13
N LEU A 312 25.02 2.88 0.15
CA LEU A 312 25.73 1.77 -0.49
C LEU A 312 25.27 1.50 -1.93
N ASP A 313 24.41 2.33 -2.51
CA ASP A 313 24.09 2.25 -3.94
C ASP A 313 25.23 2.85 -4.77
N PRO A 314 25.97 2.04 -5.54
CA PRO A 314 27.10 2.52 -6.33
C PRO A 314 26.66 3.33 -7.57
N GLN A 315 25.37 3.41 -7.88
CA GLN A 315 24.87 4.11 -9.07
C GLN A 315 24.86 5.63 -8.89
N VAL A 316 25.20 6.36 -9.96
CA VAL A 316 25.11 7.82 -10.04
C VAL A 316 24.27 8.20 -11.27
N PRO A 317 23.07 8.78 -11.10
CA PRO A 317 22.36 9.00 -9.83
C PRO A 317 21.92 7.67 -9.18
N GLN A 318 21.70 7.70 -7.86
CA GLN A 318 21.20 6.54 -7.11
C GLN A 318 19.86 6.05 -7.67
N SER A 319 19.62 4.76 -7.54
CA SER A 319 18.44 4.08 -8.04
C SER A 319 17.17 4.59 -7.37
N LYS A 320 16.19 4.95 -8.20
CA LYS A 320 14.83 5.20 -7.72
C LYS A 320 14.04 3.90 -7.47
N TRP A 321 14.56 2.74 -7.85
CA TRP A 321 13.84 1.46 -7.83
C TRP A 321 14.30 0.51 -6.73
N TRP A 322 15.56 0.60 -6.35
CA TRP A 322 16.21 -0.39 -5.50
C TRP A 322 16.91 0.30 -4.34
N LEU A 323 16.92 -0.38 -3.21
CA LEU A 323 17.71 -0.06 -2.04
C LEU A 323 18.73 -1.21 -1.87
N PRO A 324 19.89 -1.13 -2.55
CA PRO A 324 20.90 -2.17 -2.44
C PRO A 324 21.34 -2.32 -0.99
N GLN A 325 21.48 -3.58 -0.54
CA GLN A 325 21.92 -3.93 0.82
C GLN A 325 20.94 -3.55 1.94
N MET A 326 19.70 -3.15 1.62
CA MET A 326 18.63 -2.96 2.61
C MET A 326 17.77 -4.23 2.69
N GLY A 327 18.28 -5.22 3.41
CA GLY A 327 17.65 -6.55 3.55
C GLY A 327 16.49 -6.62 4.53
N PHE A 328 16.05 -5.48 5.06
CA PHE A 328 15.10 -5.38 6.18
C PHE A 328 13.82 -4.63 5.81
N ILE A 329 13.67 -4.17 4.57
CA ILE A 329 12.51 -3.38 4.11
C ILE A 329 11.83 -4.05 2.92
N GLY A 330 10.53 -4.30 3.06
CA GLY A 330 9.62 -4.80 2.05
C GLY A 330 8.31 -4.02 2.03
N PHE A 331 7.21 -4.69 1.67
CA PHE A 331 5.89 -4.07 1.66
C PHE A 331 4.75 -5.09 1.60
N ARG A 332 3.58 -4.65 2.05
CA ARG A 332 2.31 -5.38 1.96
C ARG A 332 1.31 -4.61 1.11
N VAL A 333 0.41 -5.34 0.48
CA VAL A 333 -0.57 -4.76 -0.45
C VAL A 333 -1.94 -4.66 0.20
N ALA A 334 -2.56 -3.49 0.05
CA ALA A 334 -3.96 -3.26 0.31
C ALA A 334 -4.77 -3.21 -1.00
N ARG A 335 -6.06 -3.52 -0.91
CA ARG A 335 -7.03 -3.36 -1.98
C ARG A 335 -8.21 -2.54 -1.49
N SER A 336 -8.56 -1.51 -2.25
CA SER A 336 -9.76 -0.74 -2.02
C SER A 336 -11.00 -1.58 -2.36
N VAL A 337 -12.03 -1.51 -1.50
CA VAL A 337 -13.37 -2.03 -1.82
C VAL A 337 -14.01 -1.09 -2.84
N ASP A 338 -14.52 -1.64 -3.95
CA ASP A 338 -15.23 -0.82 -4.93
C ASP A 338 -16.68 -0.57 -4.45
N PRO A 339 -17.19 0.68 -4.50
CA PRO A 339 -18.60 0.96 -4.22
C PRO A 339 -19.57 0.10 -5.05
N ALA A 340 -19.21 -0.28 -6.28
CA ALA A 340 -20.03 -1.18 -7.09
C ALA A 340 -20.15 -2.59 -6.49
N GLU A 341 -19.12 -3.07 -5.78
CA GLU A 341 -19.17 -4.34 -5.03
C GLU A 341 -20.09 -4.26 -3.80
N THR A 342 -20.46 -3.04 -3.37
CA THR A 342 -21.42 -2.81 -2.29
C THR A 342 -22.86 -2.58 -2.76
N VAL A 343 -23.11 -2.39 -4.07
CA VAL A 343 -24.42 -1.98 -4.62
C VAL A 343 -24.93 -2.87 -5.78
N SER A 344 -24.12 -3.78 -6.35
CA SER A 344 -24.53 -4.53 -7.56
C SER A 344 -25.36 -5.79 -7.27
N SER A 345 -26.67 -5.70 -7.49
CA SER A 345 -27.43 -6.74 -8.21
C SER A 345 -28.38 -6.05 -9.19
N LYS A 346 -28.30 -6.41 -10.48
CA LYS A 346 -29.37 -6.16 -11.45
C LYS A 346 -30.54 -7.08 -11.16
#